data_AF-A0A5N6DY01-F1
#
_entry.id   AF-A0A5N6DY01-F1
#
_cell.length_a   1.000
_cell.length_b   1.000
_cell.length_c   1.000
_cell.angle_alpha   90.00
_cell.angle_beta   90.00
_cell.angle_gamma   90.00
#
_symmetry.space_group_name_H-M   'P 1'
#
loop_
_entity.id
_entity.type
_entity.pdbx_description
1 polymer ?
#
loop_
_entity_poly.entity_id
_entity_poly.type
_entity_poly.pdbx_seq_one_letter_code
_entity_poly.pdbx_strand_id
1 'polypeptide(L)'
;MSKAIFLSQIEGKPGQVYYPLSLQNLPQPTPEGRELLVKMTAASLNHRDVFLRQHLYPGITFNVPMGADGVGVVVGAGPAVSNPERWQGKRVILNPGTGWKDSPDGPEDPKGYRIMGGTKLYNKGTMQEYLTIDESEVEEAPEHLSDAEAAALPLTGLTAWRALVVKAGERNSGKGAAVLLTGIGGGVALMALRFAVAKGADVYVTSSSQEKIQKAIELGAKGGVNYKEEAWEKKLLTMLPSGKKAFDAIIDGAGGDSVEKAVKLLKAGGVLSVYGMTVSPKMPFLMQAVLKNIDVRGSTMGSRKEFEEMVEFVKSNKIHPVISRVLQTELGDIAGLDGLFQDMKEGKQFGKLVVEFGKTSGSKLVDIVQLYGPGLSFYLAHGKPSTRMNAPKYSATLKALHASNELLEGKARKLSNNTVLLELDVMKAQRHIKAVHGELLMTWQADILTRLVEVVYERSGWKMPGGITARSHEGMDEAKVTLMYRTAARKIKKETLRRRFNLSVQYYLALQRYDEIVCFRSTNPFRSECTFARWLMSQKENHARTGLFNFWARLFPLCYGRTVDETTEML
;
A
#
# COMPACT_ATOMS: atom_id res chain seq x y z
N MET A 1 20.43 24.52 12.19
CA MET A 1 19.96 23.79 11.00
C MET A 1 18.99 22.72 11.47
N SER A 2 17.86 22.57 10.80
CA SER A 2 16.80 21.59 11.02
C SER A 2 16.90 20.49 9.97
N LYS A 3 16.71 19.24 10.33
CA LYS A 3 16.69 18.10 9.40
C LYS A 3 15.31 17.92 8.78
N ALA A 4 15.27 17.48 7.53
CA ALA A 4 14.05 17.16 6.78
C ALA A 4 14.28 16.02 5.78
N ILE A 5 13.24 15.23 5.51
CA ILE A 5 13.26 14.14 4.52
C ILE A 5 12.66 14.61 3.20
N PHE A 6 13.38 14.38 2.12
CA PHE A 6 12.99 14.69 0.76
C PHE A 6 13.00 13.43 -0.11
N LEU A 7 12.45 13.56 -1.32
CA LEU A 7 12.70 12.61 -2.40
C LEU A 7 13.96 13.02 -3.16
N SER A 8 14.77 12.05 -3.53
CA SER A 8 15.87 12.24 -4.47
C SER A 8 15.45 11.85 -5.87
N GLN A 9 15.69 12.73 -6.84
CA GLN A 9 15.35 12.48 -8.23
C GLN A 9 16.31 11.45 -8.84
N ILE A 10 15.75 10.41 -9.44
CA ILE A 10 16.45 9.44 -10.29
C ILE A 10 15.66 9.29 -11.61
N GLU A 11 16.29 8.82 -12.66
CA GLU A 11 15.58 8.55 -13.92
C GLU A 11 14.65 7.34 -13.77
N GLY A 12 13.49 7.40 -14.45
CA GLY A 12 12.56 6.28 -14.51
C GLY A 12 11.14 6.70 -14.91
N LYS A 13 10.38 5.75 -15.44
CA LYS A 13 8.99 5.94 -15.87
C LYS A 13 8.03 5.82 -14.67
N PRO A 14 6.86 6.49 -14.71
CA PRO A 14 5.82 6.31 -13.71
C PRO A 14 5.44 4.85 -13.47
N GLY A 15 5.35 4.45 -12.20
CA GLY A 15 5.06 3.07 -11.77
C GLY A 15 6.24 2.10 -11.84
N GLN A 16 7.31 2.45 -12.57
CA GLN A 16 8.55 1.66 -12.67
C GLN A 16 9.67 2.22 -11.79
N VAL A 17 9.66 3.54 -11.57
CA VAL A 17 10.59 4.23 -10.68
C VAL A 17 10.22 4.04 -9.21
N TYR A 18 11.22 4.09 -8.33
CA TYR A 18 11.01 4.23 -6.90
C TYR A 18 12.03 5.21 -6.31
N TYR A 19 11.62 6.46 -6.10
CA TYR A 19 12.51 7.52 -5.65
C TYR A 19 13.06 7.23 -4.25
N PRO A 20 14.39 7.29 -4.06
CA PRO A 20 15.00 7.15 -2.74
C PRO A 20 14.67 8.36 -1.85
N LEU A 21 14.67 8.13 -0.54
CA LEU A 21 14.59 9.21 0.44
C LEU A 21 15.98 9.83 0.62
N SER A 22 16.04 11.13 0.89
CA SER A 22 17.26 11.82 1.31
C SER A 22 17.02 12.70 2.52
N LEU A 23 18.03 12.74 3.39
CA LEU A 23 18.09 13.68 4.50
C LEU A 23 18.73 14.98 4.00
N GLN A 24 18.08 16.11 4.25
CA GLN A 24 18.65 17.43 3.99
C GLN A 24 18.63 18.28 5.26
N ASN A 25 19.61 19.17 5.38
CA ASN A 25 19.67 20.17 6.44
C ASN A 25 19.14 21.50 5.89
N LEU A 26 18.13 22.05 6.53
CA LEU A 26 17.51 23.33 6.21
C LEU A 26 17.81 24.35 7.31
N PRO A 27 17.79 25.65 7.03
CA PRO A 27 17.61 26.66 8.08
C PRO A 27 16.35 26.35 8.88
N GLN A 28 16.38 26.58 10.19
CA GLN A 28 15.15 26.49 10.97
C GLN A 28 14.20 27.60 10.48
N PRO A 29 12.94 27.29 10.13
CA PRO A 29 12.02 28.29 9.64
C PRO A 29 11.65 29.28 10.75
N THR A 30 11.41 30.53 10.38
CA THR A 30 10.90 31.58 11.28
C THR A 30 9.42 31.79 10.95
N PRO A 31 8.51 31.76 11.94
CA PRO A 31 7.09 31.94 11.66
C PRO A 31 6.81 33.39 11.24
N GLU A 32 6.11 33.57 10.13
CA GLU A 32 5.71 34.87 9.60
C GLU A 32 4.19 35.05 9.66
N GLY A 33 3.72 36.30 9.69
CA GLY A 33 2.28 36.60 9.67
C GLY A 33 1.52 35.81 10.74
N ARG A 34 0.55 34.98 10.30
CA ARG A 34 -0.31 34.15 11.15
C ARG A 34 0.22 32.73 11.36
N GLU A 35 1.48 32.46 11.02
CA GLU A 35 2.06 31.14 11.18
C GLU A 35 2.46 30.83 12.63
N LEU A 36 2.28 29.58 13.03
CA LEU A 36 2.87 28.97 14.22
C LEU A 36 4.14 28.22 13.81
N LEU A 37 5.16 28.23 14.67
CA LEU A 37 6.33 27.36 14.55
C LEU A 37 6.09 26.10 15.39
N VAL A 38 6.03 24.95 14.72
CA VAL A 38 5.78 23.66 15.34
C VAL A 38 7.05 22.82 15.31
N LYS A 39 7.50 22.37 16.48
CA LYS A 39 8.53 21.33 16.61
C LYS A 39 7.86 19.97 16.49
N MET A 40 8.13 19.27 15.41
CA MET A 40 7.50 17.98 15.15
C MET A 40 8.03 16.92 16.11
N THR A 41 7.14 16.03 16.54
CA THR A 41 7.44 14.93 17.47
C THR A 41 7.17 13.57 16.83
N ALA A 42 6.21 13.49 15.91
CA ALA A 42 5.97 12.30 15.10
C ALA A 42 5.34 12.66 13.75
N ALA A 43 5.52 11.77 12.77
CA ALA A 43 4.86 11.81 11.47
C ALA A 43 4.32 10.43 11.09
N SER A 44 3.22 10.38 10.34
CA SER A 44 2.64 9.11 9.88
C SER A 44 2.65 8.98 8.36
N LEU A 45 2.88 7.76 7.88
CA LEU A 45 2.82 7.44 6.46
C LEU A 45 1.39 7.31 5.97
N ASN A 46 1.19 7.72 4.72
CA ASN A 46 -0.02 7.52 3.93
C ASN A 46 0.32 6.84 2.60
N HIS A 47 -0.67 6.18 2.00
CA HIS A 47 -0.45 5.47 0.73
C HIS A 47 0.00 6.42 -0.40
N ARG A 48 -0.44 7.69 -0.35
CA ARG A 48 0.06 8.74 -1.26
C ARG A 48 1.57 8.92 -1.20
N ASP A 49 2.21 8.69 -0.05
CA ASP A 49 3.65 8.86 0.11
C ASP A 49 4.40 7.75 -0.64
N VAL A 50 3.84 6.54 -0.72
CA VAL A 50 4.34 5.45 -1.58
C VAL A 50 4.12 5.79 -3.06
N PHE A 51 2.94 6.30 -3.42
CA PHE A 51 2.67 6.73 -4.80
C PHE A 51 3.57 7.87 -5.28
N LEU A 52 3.93 8.80 -4.40
CA LEU A 52 4.93 9.83 -4.69
C LEU A 52 6.27 9.17 -5.06
N ARG A 53 6.74 8.20 -4.27
CA ARG A 53 7.98 7.47 -4.60
C ARG A 53 7.88 6.71 -5.93
N GLN A 54 6.69 6.25 -6.31
CA GLN A 54 6.45 5.57 -7.59
C GLN A 54 6.14 6.50 -8.77
N HIS A 55 6.13 7.82 -8.57
CA HIS A 55 5.65 8.79 -9.56
C HIS A 55 4.20 8.54 -10.03
N LEU A 56 3.36 7.97 -9.17
CA LEU A 56 1.94 7.70 -9.43
C LEU A 56 1.01 8.76 -8.82
N TYR A 57 1.58 9.77 -8.15
CA TYR A 57 0.83 10.85 -7.53
C TYR A 57 1.04 12.18 -8.29
N PRO A 58 -0.02 12.95 -8.57
CA PRO A 58 0.08 14.18 -9.35
C PRO A 58 0.87 15.27 -8.61
N GLY A 59 1.60 16.08 -9.38
CA GLY A 59 2.27 17.26 -8.84
C GLY A 59 3.45 16.97 -7.92
N ILE A 60 4.06 15.78 -8.00
CA ILE A 60 5.28 15.44 -7.29
C ILE A 60 6.38 16.50 -7.47
N THR A 61 7.16 16.73 -6.41
CA THR A 61 8.38 17.55 -6.45
C THR A 61 9.45 16.96 -5.52
N PHE A 62 10.71 17.28 -5.81
CA PHE A 62 11.87 16.89 -5.02
C PHE A 62 12.34 18.00 -4.05
N ASN A 63 11.67 19.15 -4.09
CA ASN A 63 12.05 20.36 -3.36
C ASN A 63 11.18 20.64 -2.12
N VAL A 64 10.29 19.72 -1.75
CA VAL A 64 9.39 19.86 -0.60
C VAL A 64 9.56 18.63 0.31
N PRO A 65 9.65 18.82 1.64
CA PRO A 65 9.71 17.70 2.56
C PRO A 65 8.54 16.73 2.40
N MET A 66 8.77 15.45 2.69
CA MET A 66 7.77 14.39 2.63
C MET A 66 6.80 14.42 3.83
N GLY A 67 5.72 13.64 3.73
CA GLY A 67 4.74 13.44 4.79
C GLY A 67 3.63 14.49 4.83
N ALA A 68 2.40 14.03 5.01
CA ALA A 68 1.21 14.88 5.14
C ALA A 68 0.62 14.87 6.56
N ASP A 69 1.05 13.92 7.39
CA ASP A 69 0.50 13.66 8.71
C ASP A 69 1.57 13.87 9.78
N GLY A 70 1.22 14.55 10.87
CA GLY A 70 2.13 14.71 11.99
C GLY A 70 1.51 15.38 13.21
N VAL A 71 2.26 15.29 14.31
CA VAL A 71 1.97 15.97 15.57
C VAL A 71 3.24 16.64 16.06
N GLY A 72 3.09 17.79 16.69
CA GLY A 72 4.21 18.52 17.25
C GLY A 72 3.78 19.44 18.38
N VAL A 73 4.77 20.13 18.94
CA VAL A 73 4.56 21.13 19.99
C VAL A 73 4.81 22.51 19.39
N VAL A 74 3.89 23.44 19.61
CA VAL A 74 4.11 24.83 19.19
C VAL A 74 5.19 25.45 20.07
N VAL A 75 6.23 25.98 19.44
CA VAL A 75 7.40 26.58 20.09
C VAL A 75 7.59 28.06 19.74
N GLY A 76 6.77 28.61 18.85
CA GLY A 76 6.76 30.03 18.52
C GLY A 76 5.56 30.40 17.66
N ALA A 77 5.34 31.70 17.49
CA ALA A 77 4.25 32.27 16.72
C ALA A 77 4.71 33.51 15.95
N GLY A 78 4.12 33.72 14.78
CA GLY A 78 4.32 34.91 13.97
C GLY A 78 3.60 36.13 14.54
N PRO A 79 3.95 37.34 14.09
CA PRO A 79 3.48 38.59 14.69
C PRO A 79 1.98 38.89 14.50
N ALA A 80 1.31 38.21 13.58
CA ALA A 80 -0.12 38.41 13.29
C ALA A 80 -1.02 37.27 13.80
N VAL A 81 -0.47 36.31 14.55
CA VAL A 81 -1.25 35.27 15.24
C VAL A 81 -2.15 35.94 16.28
N SER A 82 -3.43 35.59 16.29
CA SER A 82 -4.44 36.36 17.05
C SER A 82 -4.34 36.15 18.56
N ASN A 83 -3.97 34.94 18.99
CA ASN A 83 -3.79 34.58 20.40
C ASN A 83 -2.59 33.63 20.56
N PRO A 84 -1.35 34.16 20.50
CA PRO A 84 -0.14 33.34 20.48
C PRO A 84 0.05 32.56 21.80
N GLU A 85 -0.38 33.12 22.93
CA GLU A 85 -0.22 32.47 24.24
C GLU A 85 -1.07 31.21 24.39
N ARG A 86 -2.23 31.14 23.72
CA ARG A 86 -3.05 29.91 23.68
C ARG A 86 -2.27 28.74 23.10
N TRP A 87 -1.43 29.00 22.10
CA TRP A 87 -0.75 27.98 21.33
C TRP A 87 0.57 27.56 21.95
N GLN A 88 1.28 28.44 22.64
CA GLN A 88 2.61 28.15 23.16
C GLN A 88 2.65 26.86 24.01
N GLY A 89 3.52 25.92 23.65
CA GLY A 89 3.67 24.64 24.35
C GLY A 89 2.55 23.63 24.11
N LYS A 90 1.52 23.95 23.31
CA LYS A 90 0.44 23.02 22.99
C LYS A 90 0.90 21.95 22.01
N ARG A 91 0.44 20.72 22.24
CA ARG A 91 0.49 19.64 21.25
C ARG A 91 -0.57 19.90 20.19
N VAL A 92 -0.17 19.96 18.94
CA VAL A 92 -1.05 20.22 17.80
C VAL A 92 -0.88 19.15 16.73
N ILE A 93 -2.00 18.81 16.11
CA ILE A 93 -2.05 18.07 14.85
C ILE A 93 -2.31 19.04 13.71
N LEU A 94 -1.78 18.72 12.54
CA LEU A 94 -1.80 19.63 11.40
C LEU A 94 -2.89 19.19 10.42
N ASN A 95 -3.64 20.15 9.89
CA ASN A 95 -4.54 19.87 8.79
C ASN A 95 -3.70 19.56 7.52
N PRO A 96 -3.82 18.35 6.96
CA PRO A 96 -3.02 17.90 5.82
C PRO A 96 -3.33 18.61 4.50
N GLY A 97 -4.38 19.42 4.42
CA GLY A 97 -4.69 20.18 3.20
C GLY A 97 -5.22 21.57 3.46
N THR A 98 -5.10 22.44 2.45
CA THR A 98 -5.47 23.85 2.52
C THR A 98 -6.30 24.26 1.30
N GLY A 99 -6.93 25.45 1.40
CA GLY A 99 -7.81 26.01 0.38
C GLY A 99 -9.29 25.63 0.54
N TRP A 100 -9.66 25.09 1.71
CA TRP A 100 -11.04 24.69 2.01
C TRP A 100 -11.39 24.92 3.48
N LYS A 101 -12.11 26.00 3.76
CA LYS A 101 -12.56 26.39 5.09
C LYS A 101 -13.81 25.63 5.50
N ASP A 102 -14.94 25.89 4.87
CA ASP A 102 -16.25 25.43 5.36
C ASP A 102 -17.31 25.19 4.28
N SER A 103 -17.05 25.52 3.02
CA SER A 103 -18.00 25.31 1.93
C SER A 103 -18.45 23.83 1.80
N PRO A 104 -19.77 23.55 1.70
CA PRO A 104 -20.27 22.19 1.56
C PRO A 104 -20.00 21.59 0.17
N ASP A 105 -19.88 22.44 -0.86
CA ASP A 105 -19.76 22.04 -2.25
C ASP A 105 -18.34 21.55 -2.58
N GLY A 106 -17.34 22.23 -2.02
CA GLY A 106 -15.95 21.97 -2.37
C GLY A 106 -14.99 23.05 -1.87
N PRO A 107 -13.70 22.89 -2.18
CA PRO A 107 -12.67 23.90 -1.92
C PRO A 107 -13.05 25.25 -2.51
N GLU A 108 -13.02 26.31 -1.70
CA GLU A 108 -13.43 27.66 -2.13
C GLU A 108 -12.26 28.52 -2.63
N ASP A 109 -11.03 28.11 -2.35
CA ASP A 109 -9.85 28.84 -2.82
C ASP A 109 -9.73 28.71 -4.35
N PRO A 110 -9.62 29.83 -5.10
CA PRO A 110 -9.47 29.81 -6.56
C PRO A 110 -8.28 28.99 -7.08
N LYS A 111 -7.24 28.79 -6.25
CA LYS A 111 -6.08 27.94 -6.56
C LYS A 111 -6.35 26.45 -6.32
N GLY A 112 -7.56 26.08 -5.90
CA GLY A 112 -8.00 24.71 -5.63
C GLY A 112 -7.43 24.14 -4.34
N TYR A 113 -7.78 22.87 -4.06
CA TYR A 113 -7.32 22.14 -2.89
C TYR A 113 -5.89 21.66 -3.03
N ARG A 114 -5.10 21.80 -1.96
CA ARG A 114 -3.66 21.49 -1.98
C ARG A 114 -3.30 20.69 -0.74
N ILE A 115 -2.56 19.59 -0.94
CA ILE A 115 -2.21 18.63 0.11
C ILE A 115 -0.70 18.68 0.34
N MET A 116 -0.29 18.76 1.61
CA MET A 116 1.13 18.82 1.98
C MET A 116 1.87 17.51 1.74
N GLY A 117 3.20 17.59 1.72
CA GLY A 117 4.11 16.45 1.63
C GLY A 117 4.45 16.09 0.19
N GLY A 118 5.66 16.44 -0.24
CA GLY A 118 6.26 16.00 -1.51
C GLY A 118 5.55 16.46 -2.79
N THR A 119 4.72 17.51 -2.73
CA THR A 119 4.05 18.07 -3.92
C THR A 119 4.39 19.54 -4.15
N LYS A 120 4.37 19.98 -5.40
CA LYS A 120 4.55 21.38 -5.78
C LYS A 120 3.35 22.27 -5.43
N LEU A 121 2.20 21.66 -5.14
CA LEU A 121 0.96 22.37 -4.84
C LEU A 121 0.99 22.93 -3.42
N TYR A 122 1.69 22.29 -2.49
CA TYR A 122 1.83 22.79 -1.13
C TYR A 122 3.26 22.57 -0.63
N ASN A 123 3.97 23.65 -0.35
CA ASN A 123 5.38 23.69 0.01
C ASN A 123 5.70 23.26 1.45
N LYS A 124 4.76 22.58 2.14
CA LYS A 124 4.91 22.11 3.52
C LYS A 124 4.93 20.58 3.53
N GLY A 125 5.58 19.96 4.52
CA GLY A 125 5.61 18.52 4.74
C GLY A 125 5.95 18.21 6.19
N THR A 126 5.56 17.05 6.71
CA THR A 126 5.65 16.75 8.15
C THR A 126 6.88 15.96 8.57
N MET A 127 7.63 15.37 7.63
CA MET A 127 8.89 14.67 7.91
C MET A 127 10.07 15.64 8.02
N GLN A 128 9.98 16.55 8.98
CA GLN A 128 11.03 17.53 9.32
C GLN A 128 10.96 17.89 10.80
N GLU A 129 12.06 18.38 11.39
CA GLU A 129 12.10 18.68 12.83
C GLU A 129 11.27 19.92 13.20
N TYR A 130 11.20 20.92 12.31
CA TYR A 130 10.43 22.15 12.51
C TYR A 130 9.66 22.51 11.25
N LEU A 131 8.42 22.96 11.41
CA LEU A 131 7.56 23.42 10.33
C LEU A 131 6.82 24.68 10.78
N THR A 132 6.64 25.65 9.88
CA THR A 132 5.68 26.73 10.09
C THR A 132 4.35 26.40 9.42
N ILE A 133 3.23 26.76 10.03
CA ILE A 133 1.89 26.55 9.46
C ILE A 133 0.91 27.60 9.99
N ASP A 134 -0.04 28.04 9.17
CA ASP A 134 -1.04 29.04 9.60
C ASP A 134 -1.83 28.53 10.82
N GLU A 135 -2.08 29.41 11.81
CA GLU A 135 -2.81 29.08 13.04
C GLU A 135 -4.19 28.45 12.78
N SER A 136 -4.76 28.71 11.61
CA SER A 136 -6.07 28.20 11.20
C SER A 136 -6.01 26.87 10.45
N GLU A 137 -4.83 26.24 10.33
CA GLU A 137 -4.63 24.91 9.73
C GLU A 137 -4.08 23.90 10.77
N VAL A 138 -4.32 24.16 12.06
CA VAL A 138 -3.95 23.27 13.16
C VAL A 138 -5.10 23.08 14.14
N GLU A 139 -5.11 21.94 14.81
CA GLU A 139 -6.00 21.67 15.94
C GLU A 139 -5.18 21.19 17.13
N GLU A 140 -5.65 21.46 18.36
CA GLU A 140 -5.05 20.86 19.57
C GLU A 140 -5.19 19.34 19.50
N ALA A 141 -4.07 18.63 19.69
CA ALA A 141 -4.07 17.17 19.68
C ALA A 141 -4.91 16.65 20.86
N PRO A 142 -5.85 15.69 20.65
CA PRO A 142 -6.63 15.14 21.74
C PRO A 142 -5.73 14.55 22.84
N GLU A 143 -5.95 14.97 24.09
CA GLU A 143 -5.06 14.68 25.22
C GLU A 143 -4.87 13.17 25.48
N HIS A 144 -5.90 12.36 25.19
CA HIS A 144 -5.86 10.90 25.40
C HIS A 144 -5.01 10.16 24.36
N LEU A 145 -4.56 10.83 23.29
CA LEU A 145 -3.75 10.23 22.23
C LEU A 145 -2.24 10.41 22.49
N SER A 146 -1.51 9.32 22.35
CA SER A 146 -0.04 9.34 22.21
C SER A 146 0.39 10.12 20.96
N ASP A 147 1.68 10.45 20.84
CA ASP A 147 2.18 11.14 19.64
C ASP A 147 2.02 10.26 18.39
N ALA A 148 2.30 8.96 18.48
CA ALA A 148 2.03 8.04 17.38
C ALA A 148 0.56 8.05 16.92
N GLU A 149 -0.38 8.03 17.85
CA GLU A 149 -1.82 8.08 17.55
C GLU A 149 -2.26 9.43 17.00
N ALA A 150 -1.81 10.52 17.61
CA ALA A 150 -2.13 11.88 17.17
C ALA A 150 -1.59 12.14 15.77
N ALA A 151 -0.34 11.73 15.46
CA ALA A 151 0.22 11.85 14.12
C ALA A 151 -0.49 10.96 13.09
N ALA A 152 -1.08 9.84 13.50
CA ALA A 152 -1.80 8.94 12.61
C ALA A 152 -3.23 9.39 12.28
N LEU A 153 -3.76 10.38 12.99
CA LEU A 153 -5.13 10.84 12.86
C LEU A 153 -5.41 11.66 11.57
N PRO A 154 -4.62 12.68 11.18
CA PRO A 154 -5.17 13.78 10.41
C PRO A 154 -5.74 13.42 9.04
N LEU A 155 -4.91 12.87 8.15
CA LEU A 155 -5.30 12.56 6.76
C LEU A 155 -6.34 11.46 6.72
N THR A 156 -6.08 10.36 7.41
CA THR A 156 -6.98 9.19 7.35
C THR A 156 -8.27 9.42 8.12
N GLY A 157 -8.21 10.16 9.23
CA GLY A 157 -9.37 10.58 10.01
C GLY A 157 -10.24 11.53 9.20
N LEU A 158 -9.69 12.61 8.65
CA LEU A 158 -10.45 13.58 7.84
C LEU A 158 -11.11 12.92 6.62
N THR A 159 -10.37 12.08 5.89
CA THR A 159 -10.90 11.35 4.73
C THR A 159 -12.05 10.42 5.13
N ALA A 160 -11.89 9.68 6.23
CA ALA A 160 -12.91 8.78 6.73
C ALA A 160 -14.14 9.54 7.23
N TRP A 161 -13.95 10.65 7.93
CA TRP A 161 -15.02 11.52 8.41
C TRP A 161 -15.85 12.05 7.26
N ARG A 162 -15.23 12.65 6.24
CA ARG A 162 -15.96 13.13 5.07
C ARG A 162 -16.68 12.00 4.34
N ALA A 163 -16.02 10.87 4.08
CA ALA A 163 -16.63 9.77 3.34
C ALA A 163 -17.85 9.18 4.08
N LEU A 164 -17.74 8.99 5.40
CA LEU A 164 -18.79 8.38 6.22
C LEU A 164 -19.88 9.39 6.62
N VAL A 165 -19.50 10.52 7.21
CA VAL A 165 -20.43 11.46 7.83
C VAL A 165 -21.03 12.40 6.80
N VAL A 166 -20.20 13.02 5.96
CA VAL A 166 -20.67 14.03 4.99
C VAL A 166 -21.23 13.37 3.73
N LYS A 167 -20.51 12.43 3.13
CA LYS A 167 -20.89 11.85 1.83
C LYS A 167 -21.97 10.78 1.97
N ALA A 168 -21.82 9.80 2.86
CA ALA A 168 -22.90 8.84 3.09
C ALA A 168 -24.10 9.48 3.83
N GLY A 169 -23.84 10.46 4.70
CA GLY A 169 -24.86 11.21 5.43
C GLY A 169 -25.47 10.44 6.59
N GLU A 170 -25.99 11.17 7.59
CA GLU A 170 -26.54 10.59 8.82
C GLU A 170 -27.56 9.47 8.58
N ARG A 171 -28.42 9.63 7.55
CA ARG A 171 -29.41 8.63 7.15
C ARG A 171 -28.80 7.27 6.81
N ASN A 172 -27.58 7.22 6.27
CA ASN A 172 -26.96 5.98 5.79
C ASN A 172 -25.72 5.55 6.60
N SER A 173 -25.27 6.36 7.56
CA SER A 173 -24.11 6.05 8.41
C SER A 173 -24.34 6.26 9.92
N GLY A 174 -25.57 6.60 10.31
CA GLY A 174 -25.98 6.75 11.70
C GLY A 174 -26.45 5.45 12.35
N LYS A 175 -27.11 5.59 13.50
CA LYS A 175 -27.57 4.48 14.34
C LYS A 175 -28.48 3.51 13.57
N GLY A 176 -28.12 2.22 13.57
CA GLY A 176 -28.88 1.15 12.91
C GLY A 176 -28.78 1.15 11.37
N ALA A 177 -27.94 1.98 10.77
CA ALA A 177 -27.57 1.84 9.36
C ALA A 177 -26.61 0.66 9.19
N ALA A 178 -26.77 -0.11 8.11
CA ALA A 178 -25.82 -1.14 7.73
C ALA A 178 -24.78 -0.54 6.78
N VAL A 179 -23.52 -0.48 7.21
CA VAL A 179 -22.42 0.13 6.46
C VAL A 179 -21.39 -0.91 6.09
N LEU A 180 -21.02 -0.97 4.81
CA LEU A 180 -19.93 -1.81 4.33
C LEU A 180 -18.67 -0.97 4.11
N LEU A 181 -17.55 -1.41 4.69
CA LEU A 181 -16.23 -0.84 4.45
C LEU A 181 -15.41 -1.83 3.63
N THR A 182 -14.92 -1.42 2.47
CA THR A 182 -14.13 -2.30 1.61
C THR A 182 -12.64 -2.22 1.95
N GLY A 183 -11.93 -3.34 1.81
CA GLY A 183 -10.47 -3.37 1.96
C GLY A 183 -9.95 -3.01 3.35
N ILE A 184 -10.54 -3.59 4.41
CA ILE A 184 -10.12 -3.30 5.79
C ILE A 184 -8.67 -3.67 6.04
N GLY A 185 -8.00 -2.82 6.83
CA GLY A 185 -6.57 -2.85 7.10
C GLY A 185 -5.85 -1.55 6.73
N GLY A 186 -6.39 -0.78 5.79
CA GLY A 186 -5.93 0.57 5.47
C GLY A 186 -6.37 1.58 6.54
N GLY A 187 -5.59 2.65 6.72
CA GLY A 187 -5.86 3.66 7.76
C GLY A 187 -7.22 4.34 7.64
N VAL A 188 -7.64 4.72 6.42
CA VAL A 188 -8.97 5.33 6.20
C VAL A 188 -10.10 4.35 6.55
N ALA A 189 -10.02 3.11 6.08
CA ALA A 189 -11.05 2.09 6.36
C ALA A 189 -11.16 1.78 7.86
N LEU A 190 -10.03 1.76 8.57
CA LEU A 190 -10.03 1.57 10.03
C LEU A 190 -10.59 2.78 10.77
N MET A 191 -10.27 4.01 10.38
CA MET A 191 -10.90 5.19 10.97
C MET A 191 -12.42 5.23 10.69
N ALA A 192 -12.83 4.90 9.47
CA ALA A 192 -14.26 4.78 9.13
C ALA A 192 -14.97 3.72 9.97
N LEU A 193 -14.32 2.59 10.27
CA LEU A 193 -14.83 1.58 11.20
C LEU A 193 -15.05 2.17 12.58
N ARG A 194 -14.03 2.84 13.14
CA ARG A 194 -14.12 3.44 14.49
C ARG A 194 -15.23 4.47 14.57
N PHE A 195 -15.37 5.33 13.56
CA PHE A 195 -16.42 6.34 13.51
C PHE A 195 -17.81 5.73 13.37
N ALA A 196 -17.99 4.78 12.45
CA ALA A 196 -19.29 4.15 12.21
C ALA A 196 -19.77 3.35 13.43
N VAL A 197 -18.86 2.63 14.10
CA VAL A 197 -19.17 1.93 15.36
C VAL A 197 -19.57 2.93 16.45
N ALA A 198 -18.82 4.02 16.63
CA ALA A 198 -19.14 5.06 17.61
C ALA A 198 -20.49 5.74 17.34
N LYS A 199 -20.88 5.88 16.06
CA LYS A 199 -22.21 6.38 15.65
C LYS A 199 -23.34 5.35 15.81
N GLY A 200 -23.02 4.11 16.18
CA GLY A 200 -24.00 3.04 16.37
C GLY A 200 -24.49 2.39 15.07
N ALA A 201 -23.73 2.49 13.99
CA ALA A 201 -24.00 1.76 12.75
C ALA A 201 -23.60 0.28 12.88
N ASP A 202 -24.29 -0.59 12.14
CA ASP A 202 -23.91 -1.99 11.98
C ASP A 202 -22.87 -2.09 10.85
N VAL A 203 -21.61 -2.19 11.23
CA VAL A 203 -20.48 -2.12 10.30
C VAL A 203 -20.03 -3.51 9.88
N TYR A 204 -19.85 -3.70 8.58
CA TYR A 204 -19.31 -4.92 7.98
C TYR A 204 -18.11 -4.59 7.11
N VAL A 205 -17.19 -5.54 6.98
CA VAL A 205 -15.91 -5.30 6.30
C VAL A 205 -15.60 -6.36 5.24
N THR A 206 -14.82 -5.97 4.23
CA THR A 206 -14.18 -6.94 3.33
C THR A 206 -12.66 -6.84 3.40
N SER A 207 -11.95 -7.96 3.24
CA SER A 207 -10.49 -7.98 3.09
C SER A 207 -10.07 -9.16 2.23
N SER A 208 -8.82 -9.19 1.78
CA SER A 208 -8.21 -10.42 1.26
C SER A 208 -7.53 -11.25 2.36
N SER A 209 -7.46 -10.73 3.59
CA SER A 209 -6.86 -11.38 4.74
C SER A 209 -7.90 -11.66 5.82
N GLN A 210 -8.04 -12.94 6.16
CA GLN A 210 -8.93 -13.37 7.24
C GLN A 210 -8.49 -12.81 8.60
N GLU A 211 -7.18 -12.68 8.82
CA GLU A 211 -6.63 -12.09 10.05
C GLU A 211 -7.07 -10.63 10.22
N LYS A 212 -7.04 -9.82 9.15
CA LYS A 212 -7.47 -8.41 9.21
C LYS A 212 -8.97 -8.29 9.45
N ILE A 213 -9.77 -9.23 8.94
CA ILE A 213 -11.21 -9.28 9.21
C ILE A 213 -11.45 -9.57 10.69
N GLN A 214 -10.74 -10.55 11.26
CA GLN A 214 -10.91 -10.88 12.68
C GLN A 214 -10.54 -9.70 13.60
N LYS A 215 -9.41 -9.03 13.33
CA LYS A 215 -9.04 -7.80 14.06
C LYS A 215 -10.06 -6.68 13.91
N ALA A 216 -10.71 -6.55 12.75
CA ALA A 216 -11.77 -5.57 12.56
C ALA A 216 -13.04 -5.90 13.37
N ILE A 217 -13.37 -7.18 13.53
CA ILE A 217 -14.47 -7.63 14.39
C ILE A 217 -14.18 -7.30 15.86
N GLU A 218 -12.94 -7.52 16.32
CA GLU A 218 -12.49 -7.12 17.67
C GLU A 218 -12.61 -5.59 17.89
N LEU A 219 -12.50 -4.80 16.81
CA LEU A 219 -12.67 -3.34 16.83
C LEU A 219 -14.13 -2.87 16.72
N GLY A 220 -15.10 -3.79 16.61
CA GLY A 220 -16.53 -3.51 16.62
C GLY A 220 -17.26 -3.80 15.32
N ALA A 221 -16.60 -4.31 14.27
CA ALA A 221 -17.32 -4.78 13.09
C ALA A 221 -18.22 -5.97 13.46
N LYS A 222 -19.46 -5.99 12.95
CA LYS A 222 -20.43 -7.06 13.17
C LYS A 222 -20.08 -8.34 12.42
N GLY A 223 -19.33 -8.20 11.33
CA GLY A 223 -18.86 -9.33 10.53
C GLY A 223 -18.01 -8.88 9.37
N GLY A 224 -17.50 -9.83 8.62
CA GLY A 224 -16.78 -9.55 7.40
C GLY A 224 -16.51 -10.80 6.58
N VAL A 225 -16.10 -10.58 5.34
CA VAL A 225 -15.89 -11.64 4.36
C VAL A 225 -14.61 -11.43 3.58
N ASN A 226 -14.01 -12.55 3.17
CA ASN A 226 -12.88 -12.52 2.27
C ASN A 226 -13.38 -12.33 0.83
N TYR A 227 -13.04 -11.22 0.18
CA TYR A 227 -13.53 -10.93 -1.18
C TYR A 227 -12.90 -11.83 -2.27
N LYS A 228 -11.95 -12.70 -1.90
CA LYS A 228 -11.39 -13.75 -2.77
C LYS A 228 -12.22 -15.04 -2.76
N GLU A 229 -13.13 -15.21 -1.81
CA GLU A 229 -14.03 -16.37 -1.76
C GLU A 229 -15.11 -16.26 -2.83
N GLU A 230 -15.52 -17.41 -3.39
CA GLU A 230 -16.67 -17.43 -4.29
C GLU A 230 -17.95 -16.99 -3.57
N ALA A 231 -18.79 -16.24 -4.28
CA ALA A 231 -20.09 -15.77 -3.79
C ALA A 231 -20.03 -15.03 -2.43
N TRP A 232 -18.92 -14.38 -2.10
CA TRP A 232 -18.76 -13.61 -0.87
C TRP A 232 -19.84 -12.55 -0.69
N GLU A 233 -20.39 -11.97 -1.77
CA GLU A 233 -21.48 -10.99 -1.70
C GLU A 233 -22.73 -11.59 -1.06
N LYS A 234 -23.09 -12.83 -1.44
CA LYS A 234 -24.27 -13.53 -0.89
C LYS A 234 -24.06 -13.84 0.59
N LYS A 235 -22.89 -14.36 0.94
CA LYS A 235 -22.49 -14.64 2.33
C LYS A 235 -22.55 -13.37 3.19
N LEU A 236 -22.09 -12.24 2.65
CA LEU A 236 -22.13 -10.96 3.35
C LEU A 236 -23.56 -10.48 3.60
N LEU A 237 -24.44 -10.57 2.61
CA LEU A 237 -25.85 -10.20 2.77
C LEU A 237 -26.58 -11.04 3.81
N THR A 238 -26.20 -12.32 3.99
CA THR A 238 -26.79 -13.17 5.05
C THR A 238 -26.37 -12.77 6.47
N MET A 239 -25.34 -11.92 6.63
CA MET A 239 -24.89 -11.44 7.94
C MET A 239 -25.62 -10.17 8.40
N LEU A 240 -26.43 -9.55 7.54
CA LEU A 240 -27.16 -8.33 7.88
C LEU A 240 -28.19 -8.58 8.99
N PRO A 241 -28.51 -7.55 9.81
CA PRO A 241 -29.50 -7.69 10.86
C PRO A 241 -30.88 -8.01 10.28
N SER A 242 -31.72 -8.69 11.09
CA SER A 242 -33.07 -9.07 10.70
C SER A 242 -33.87 -7.87 10.18
N GLY A 243 -34.54 -8.04 9.03
CA GLY A 243 -35.29 -6.98 8.36
C GLY A 243 -34.48 -6.16 7.34
N LYS A 244 -33.14 -6.27 7.33
CA LYS A 244 -32.31 -5.71 6.25
C LYS A 244 -31.94 -6.77 5.22
N LYS A 245 -32.02 -6.39 3.95
CA LYS A 245 -31.63 -7.23 2.80
C LYS A 245 -30.47 -6.65 1.99
N ALA A 246 -30.03 -5.44 2.33
CA ALA A 246 -29.00 -4.69 1.63
C ALA A 246 -28.38 -3.61 2.54
N PHE A 247 -27.22 -3.10 2.15
CA PHE A 247 -26.48 -2.04 2.85
C PHE A 247 -27.08 -0.65 2.58
N ASP A 248 -26.99 0.22 3.58
CA ASP A 248 -27.37 1.63 3.46
C ASP A 248 -26.27 2.46 2.79
N ALA A 249 -25.02 2.17 3.12
CA ALA A 249 -23.85 2.80 2.52
C ALA A 249 -22.69 1.81 2.31
N ILE A 250 -21.90 2.08 1.27
CA ILE A 250 -20.59 1.47 1.05
C ILE A 250 -19.55 2.60 1.07
N ILE A 251 -18.51 2.44 1.89
CA ILE A 251 -17.35 3.34 1.94
C ILE A 251 -16.17 2.61 1.32
N ASP A 252 -15.69 3.12 0.19
CA ASP A 252 -14.78 2.41 -0.71
C ASP A 252 -13.48 3.17 -0.98
N GLY A 253 -12.35 2.50 -0.75
CA GLY A 253 -11.02 2.99 -1.09
C GLY A 253 -10.38 2.31 -2.29
N ALA A 254 -11.02 1.28 -2.85
CA ALA A 254 -10.44 0.43 -3.89
C ALA A 254 -10.64 1.01 -5.30
N GLY A 255 -11.82 1.54 -5.60
CA GLY A 255 -12.21 1.87 -6.98
C GLY A 255 -12.34 0.63 -7.86
N GLY A 256 -12.37 0.82 -9.19
CA GLY A 256 -12.53 -0.28 -10.14
C GLY A 256 -13.97 -0.74 -10.28
N ASP A 257 -14.29 -1.92 -9.77
CA ASP A 257 -15.59 -2.58 -9.87
C ASP A 257 -16.58 -2.15 -8.75
N SER A 258 -16.31 -1.05 -8.05
CA SER A 258 -17.09 -0.63 -6.87
C SER A 258 -18.57 -0.38 -7.21
N VAL A 259 -18.88 0.17 -8.39
CA VAL A 259 -20.28 0.35 -8.84
C VAL A 259 -20.95 -1.00 -9.13
N GLU A 260 -20.25 -1.96 -9.71
CA GLU A 260 -20.76 -3.32 -9.96
C GLU A 260 -21.09 -4.04 -8.65
N LYS A 261 -20.27 -3.84 -7.61
CA LYS A 261 -20.55 -4.34 -6.26
C LYS A 261 -21.72 -3.58 -5.63
N ALA A 262 -21.76 -2.26 -5.77
CA ALA A 262 -22.78 -1.41 -5.18
C ALA A 262 -24.19 -1.75 -5.69
N VAL A 263 -24.37 -2.01 -6.99
CA VAL A 263 -25.68 -2.40 -7.54
C VAL A 263 -26.23 -3.68 -6.92
N LYS A 264 -25.37 -4.61 -6.51
CA LYS A 264 -25.77 -5.85 -5.83
C LYS A 264 -26.01 -5.66 -4.34
N LEU A 265 -25.19 -4.86 -3.68
CA LEU A 265 -25.08 -4.82 -2.22
C LEU A 265 -25.86 -3.67 -1.57
N LEU A 266 -26.04 -2.54 -2.24
CA LEU A 266 -26.78 -1.40 -1.67
C LEU A 266 -28.29 -1.60 -1.75
N LYS A 267 -29.04 -0.94 -0.87
CA LYS A 267 -30.49 -0.73 -1.03
C LYS A 267 -30.77 0.21 -2.21
N ALA A 268 -32.03 0.29 -2.64
CA ALA A 268 -32.46 1.39 -3.51
C ALA A 268 -32.29 2.74 -2.77
N GLY A 269 -31.70 3.73 -3.43
CA GLY A 269 -31.36 5.01 -2.78
C GLY A 269 -30.12 4.94 -1.87
N GLY A 270 -29.34 3.86 -1.91
CA GLY A 270 -28.13 3.70 -1.11
C GLY A 270 -26.96 4.55 -1.64
N VAL A 271 -25.96 4.79 -0.79
CA VAL A 271 -24.81 5.63 -1.14
C VAL A 271 -23.53 4.80 -1.29
N LEU A 272 -22.84 4.96 -2.41
CA LEU A 272 -21.45 4.54 -2.58
C LEU A 272 -20.55 5.76 -2.42
N SER A 273 -19.83 5.87 -1.30
CA SER A 273 -18.81 6.91 -1.11
C SER A 273 -17.43 6.38 -1.47
N VAL A 274 -16.80 6.97 -2.50
CA VAL A 274 -15.49 6.55 -3.01
C VAL A 274 -14.44 7.60 -2.68
N TYR A 275 -13.38 7.22 -1.98
CA TYR A 275 -12.28 8.13 -1.59
C TYR A 275 -10.91 7.75 -2.17
N GLY A 276 -10.82 6.60 -2.83
CA GLY A 276 -9.56 6.05 -3.29
C GLY A 276 -9.70 5.21 -4.56
N MET A 277 -8.56 4.79 -5.09
CA MET A 277 -8.43 4.08 -6.36
C MET A 277 -7.30 3.06 -6.33
N THR A 278 -7.08 2.39 -5.19
CA THR A 278 -5.96 1.45 -5.01
C THR A 278 -5.95 0.31 -6.03
N VAL A 279 -7.10 -0.12 -6.53
CA VAL A 279 -7.23 -1.16 -7.56
C VAL A 279 -7.23 -0.57 -8.96
N SER A 280 -8.05 0.47 -9.21
CA SER A 280 -8.15 1.10 -10.52
C SER A 280 -8.69 2.53 -10.43
N PRO A 281 -8.14 3.47 -11.23
CA PRO A 281 -8.64 4.84 -11.34
C PRO A 281 -9.91 4.96 -12.19
N LYS A 282 -10.34 3.89 -12.88
CA LYS A 282 -11.52 3.86 -13.74
C LYS A 282 -12.60 3.00 -13.11
N MET A 283 -13.84 3.47 -13.19
CA MET A 283 -15.02 2.78 -12.69
C MET A 283 -16.19 2.95 -13.67
N PRO A 284 -16.83 1.86 -14.13
CA PRO A 284 -17.99 1.96 -15.01
C PRO A 284 -19.21 2.47 -14.23
N PHE A 285 -20.03 3.30 -14.88
CA PHE A 285 -21.31 3.72 -14.32
C PHE A 285 -22.44 2.92 -14.99
N LEU A 286 -23.12 2.08 -14.23
CA LEU A 286 -24.06 1.08 -14.76
C LEU A 286 -25.50 1.59 -14.77
N MET A 287 -26.29 1.22 -15.78
CA MET A 287 -27.73 1.53 -15.81
C MET A 287 -28.50 0.92 -14.63
N GLN A 288 -28.03 -0.20 -14.07
CA GLN A 288 -28.59 -0.77 -12.84
C GLN A 288 -28.45 0.18 -11.64
N ALA A 289 -27.37 0.98 -11.58
CA ALA A 289 -27.20 1.99 -10.52
C ALA A 289 -28.22 3.12 -10.69
N VAL A 290 -28.47 3.55 -11.93
CA VAL A 290 -29.50 4.55 -12.27
C VAL A 290 -30.88 4.05 -11.84
N LEU A 291 -31.28 2.85 -12.28
CA LEU A 291 -32.60 2.28 -11.98
C LEU A 291 -32.83 2.05 -10.47
N LYS A 292 -31.74 1.87 -9.71
CA LYS A 292 -31.77 1.66 -8.26
C LYS A 292 -31.57 2.96 -7.47
N ASN A 293 -31.47 4.10 -8.14
CA ASN A 293 -31.21 5.41 -7.54
C ASN A 293 -29.98 5.40 -6.62
N ILE A 294 -28.90 4.73 -7.04
CA ILE A 294 -27.66 4.71 -6.25
C ILE A 294 -26.92 6.04 -6.41
N ASP A 295 -26.62 6.67 -5.28
CA ASP A 295 -25.78 7.86 -5.23
C ASP A 295 -24.31 7.44 -5.19
N VAL A 296 -23.55 7.76 -6.24
CA VAL A 296 -22.09 7.59 -6.26
C VAL A 296 -21.44 8.93 -5.95
N ARG A 297 -20.74 9.01 -4.83
CA ARG A 297 -20.21 10.28 -4.29
C ARG A 297 -18.69 10.19 -4.08
N GLY A 298 -17.96 11.03 -4.82
CA GLY A 298 -16.52 11.21 -4.61
C GLY A 298 -16.21 11.94 -3.31
N SER A 299 -15.13 11.53 -2.64
CA SER A 299 -14.56 12.19 -1.47
C SER A 299 -13.06 12.37 -1.66
N THR A 300 -12.54 13.53 -1.26
CA THR A 300 -11.11 13.80 -1.19
C THR A 300 -10.89 14.64 0.05
N MET A 301 -10.19 14.09 1.03
CA MET A 301 -9.91 14.76 2.31
C MET A 301 -11.19 15.36 2.93
N GLY A 302 -11.16 16.64 3.30
CA GLY A 302 -12.28 17.42 3.80
C GLY A 302 -11.91 18.86 4.07
N SER A 303 -12.89 19.64 4.49
CA SER A 303 -12.71 21.05 4.85
C SER A 303 -12.08 21.19 6.23
N ARG A 304 -11.61 22.40 6.58
CA ARG A 304 -11.17 22.71 7.95
C ARG A 304 -12.24 22.53 8.99
N LYS A 305 -13.47 22.96 8.67
CA LYS A 305 -14.63 22.72 9.53
C LYS A 305 -14.82 21.22 9.80
N GLU A 306 -14.71 20.39 8.77
CA GLU A 306 -14.82 18.93 8.91
C GLU A 306 -13.64 18.33 9.70
N PHE A 307 -12.46 18.94 9.63
CA PHE A 307 -11.31 18.55 10.45
C PHE A 307 -11.55 18.84 11.93
N GLU A 308 -12.00 20.04 12.28
CA GLU A 308 -12.39 20.43 13.64
C GLU A 308 -13.48 19.50 14.21
N GLU A 309 -14.56 19.27 13.45
CA GLU A 309 -15.65 18.37 13.83
C GLU A 309 -15.16 16.93 14.07
N MET A 310 -14.26 16.44 13.22
CA MET A 310 -13.67 15.11 13.34
C MET A 310 -12.80 15.00 14.61
N VAL A 311 -11.99 16.01 14.91
CA VAL A 311 -11.12 16.04 16.09
C VAL A 311 -11.96 16.08 17.36
N GLU A 312 -13.00 16.90 17.40
CA GLU A 312 -13.92 16.95 18.54
C GLU A 312 -14.67 15.62 18.73
N PHE A 313 -15.12 14.99 17.63
CA PHE A 313 -15.74 13.67 17.71
C PHE A 313 -14.80 12.61 18.28
N VAL A 314 -13.53 12.61 17.87
CA VAL A 314 -12.50 11.71 18.39
C VAL A 314 -12.26 11.95 19.89
N LYS A 315 -12.19 13.21 20.30
CA LYS A 315 -12.00 13.62 21.70
C LYS A 315 -13.16 13.20 22.59
N SER A 316 -14.38 13.48 22.17
CA SER A 316 -15.61 13.18 22.90
C SER A 316 -15.86 11.67 23.03
N ASN A 317 -15.52 10.88 22.02
CA ASN A 317 -15.73 9.42 22.02
C ASN A 317 -14.48 8.61 22.43
N LYS A 318 -13.39 9.28 22.83
CA LYS A 318 -12.10 8.63 23.18
C LYS A 318 -11.65 7.61 22.13
N ILE A 319 -11.76 7.99 20.86
CA ILE A 319 -11.39 7.11 19.75
C ILE A 319 -9.86 7.10 19.61
N HIS A 320 -9.30 5.91 19.49
CA HIS A 320 -7.87 5.68 19.23
C HIS A 320 -7.67 5.24 17.77
N PRO A 321 -6.83 5.94 16.99
CA PRO A 321 -6.32 5.46 15.71
C PRO A 321 -5.55 4.14 15.88
N VAL A 322 -5.72 3.21 14.93
CA VAL A 322 -5.02 1.92 14.98
C VAL A 322 -3.61 2.08 14.44
N ILE A 323 -2.61 1.82 15.29
CA ILE A 323 -1.19 1.87 14.92
C ILE A 323 -0.67 0.46 14.64
N SER A 324 -0.11 0.28 13.45
CA SER A 324 0.48 -1.00 13.03
C SER A 324 1.93 -1.14 13.46
N ARG A 325 2.71 -0.05 13.38
CA ARG A 325 4.14 -0.03 13.72
C ARG A 325 4.58 1.39 14.01
N VAL A 326 5.37 1.54 15.06
CA VAL A 326 6.08 2.78 15.39
C VAL A 326 7.57 2.54 15.21
N LEU A 327 8.22 3.40 14.43
CA LEU A 327 9.67 3.50 14.36
C LEU A 327 10.11 4.67 15.23
N GLN A 328 10.74 4.37 16.37
CA GLN A 328 11.39 5.38 17.19
C GLN A 328 12.82 5.55 16.70
N THR A 329 13.12 6.71 16.11
CA THR A 329 14.44 6.95 15.52
C THR A 329 14.71 8.44 15.37
N GLU A 330 15.94 8.78 15.03
CA GLU A 330 16.23 10.11 14.51
C GLU A 330 15.82 10.20 13.04
N LEU A 331 15.46 11.38 12.58
CA LEU A 331 15.01 11.59 11.20
C LEU A 331 16.04 11.10 10.15
N GLY A 332 17.33 11.02 10.51
CA GLY A 332 18.39 10.54 9.61
C GLY A 332 18.42 9.04 9.34
N ASP A 333 17.61 8.22 10.00
CA ASP A 333 17.53 6.77 9.76
C ASP A 333 16.71 6.43 8.51
N ILE A 334 17.32 6.67 7.35
CA ILE A 334 16.71 6.41 6.04
C ILE A 334 16.33 4.93 5.87
N ALA A 335 17.17 4.01 6.36
CA ALA A 335 16.91 2.57 6.24
C ALA A 335 15.68 2.15 7.04
N GLY A 336 15.54 2.64 8.28
CA GLY A 336 14.36 2.40 9.10
C GLY A 336 13.09 2.98 8.46
N LEU A 337 13.17 4.22 7.97
CA LEU A 337 12.07 4.87 7.24
C LEU A 337 11.66 4.06 6.01
N ASP A 338 12.63 3.63 5.19
CA ASP A 338 12.38 2.78 4.02
C ASP A 338 11.67 1.48 4.39
N GLY A 339 11.99 0.90 5.55
CA GLY A 339 11.27 -0.24 6.09
C GLY A 339 9.77 0.01 6.28
N LEU A 340 9.39 1.19 6.78
CA LEU A 340 7.96 1.56 6.90
C LEU A 340 7.30 1.72 5.52
N PHE A 341 7.99 2.33 4.55
CA PHE A 341 7.45 2.44 3.19
C PHE A 341 7.28 1.07 2.53
N GLN A 342 8.22 0.15 2.75
CA GLN A 342 8.13 -1.21 2.22
C GLN A 342 6.96 -1.98 2.83
N ASP A 343 6.76 -1.90 4.15
CA ASP A 343 5.60 -2.49 4.83
C ASP A 343 4.29 -2.00 4.20
N MET A 344 4.20 -0.70 3.91
CA MET A 344 3.03 -0.09 3.26
C MET A 344 2.83 -0.55 1.82
N LYS A 345 3.90 -0.61 1.03
CA LYS A 345 3.90 -1.04 -0.37
C LYS A 345 3.44 -2.49 -0.51
N GLU A 346 3.85 -3.35 0.43
CA GLU A 346 3.46 -4.76 0.47
C GLU A 346 2.08 -5.00 1.12
N GLY A 347 1.48 -3.97 1.71
CA GLY A 347 0.18 -4.07 2.36
C GLY A 347 0.18 -4.92 3.64
N LYS A 348 1.34 -5.07 4.30
CA LYS A 348 1.50 -5.88 5.53
C LYS A 348 0.82 -5.27 6.75
N GLN A 349 0.66 -3.95 6.75
CA GLN A 349 0.14 -3.18 7.87
C GLN A 349 -1.35 -3.44 8.15
N PHE A 350 -1.73 -3.33 9.43
CA PHE A 350 -3.10 -3.18 9.88
C PHE A 350 -3.18 -1.90 10.70
N GLY A 351 -3.55 -0.80 10.04
CA GLY A 351 -3.47 0.54 10.61
C GLY A 351 -2.29 1.36 10.08
N LYS A 352 -1.89 2.36 10.86
CA LYS A 352 -0.95 3.40 10.44
C LYS A 352 0.49 3.06 10.82
N LEU A 353 1.42 3.49 9.99
CA LEU A 353 2.86 3.38 10.22
C LEU A 353 3.37 4.76 10.61
N VAL A 354 4.09 4.84 11.73
CA VAL A 354 4.45 6.11 12.35
C VAL A 354 5.95 6.12 12.61
N VAL A 355 6.57 7.27 12.38
CA VAL A 355 7.90 7.58 12.89
C VAL A 355 7.76 8.58 14.03
N GLU A 356 8.37 8.28 15.18
CA GLU A 356 8.50 9.19 16.32
C GLU A 356 9.95 9.70 16.37
N PHE A 357 10.08 11.03 16.40
CA PHE A 357 11.36 11.72 16.36
C PHE A 357 11.96 11.83 17.77
N GLY A 358 13.27 11.61 17.90
CA GLY A 358 14.01 12.02 19.09
C GLY A 358 14.16 10.96 20.19
N LYS A 359 14.04 9.67 19.87
CA LYS A 359 14.56 8.59 20.74
C LYS A 359 15.59 7.78 19.98
N THR A 360 16.86 8.05 20.23
CA THR A 360 17.95 7.15 19.85
C THR A 360 17.70 5.83 20.59
N SER A 361 17.47 4.74 19.86
CA SER A 361 17.62 3.40 20.40
C SER A 361 19.11 3.17 20.70
N GLY A 362 19.56 3.71 21.83
CA GLY A 362 20.93 3.70 22.33
C GLY A 362 20.95 3.64 23.85
N SER A 363 20.86 2.40 24.37
CA SER A 363 21.01 2.01 25.78
C SER A 363 19.90 2.46 26.75
N LYS A 364 19.27 1.49 27.40
CA LYS A 364 18.46 1.64 28.63
C LYS A 364 19.31 2.04 29.87
N LEU A 365 20.42 2.74 29.70
CA LEU A 365 21.44 2.91 30.76
C LEU A 365 21.71 4.38 31.18
N VAL A 366 21.02 5.38 30.61
CA VAL A 366 21.33 6.78 30.93
C VAL A 366 20.29 7.49 31.83
N ASP A 367 19.09 6.93 32.04
CA ASP A 367 18.06 7.56 32.89
C ASP A 367 17.99 7.05 34.35
N ILE A 368 19.07 6.49 34.90
CA ILE A 368 19.14 6.18 36.35
C ILE A 368 19.61 7.38 37.18
N VAL A 369 20.36 8.33 36.59
CA VAL A 369 20.97 9.46 37.32
C VAL A 369 19.97 10.61 37.58
N GLN A 370 18.89 10.70 36.81
CA GLN A 370 17.83 11.69 37.07
C GLN A 370 16.76 11.19 38.06
N LEU A 371 16.66 9.88 38.31
CA LEU A 371 15.68 9.29 39.22
C LEU A 371 16.17 9.21 40.68
N TYR A 372 17.47 9.31 40.92
CA TYR A 372 18.08 9.36 42.25
C TYR A 372 19.12 10.48 42.26
N GLY A 373 18.81 11.59 42.95
CA GLY A 373 19.57 12.85 42.92
C GLY A 373 21.08 12.77 43.28
N PRO A 374 21.77 13.93 43.31
CA PRO A 374 23.23 14.01 43.31
C PRO A 374 23.80 13.56 44.66
N GLY A 375 24.10 12.28 44.79
CA GLY A 375 24.58 11.67 46.03
C GLY A 375 25.71 10.68 45.81
N LEU A 376 26.69 11.00 44.95
CA LEU A 376 27.90 10.18 44.84
C LEU A 376 29.16 10.95 44.39
N SER A 377 29.24 12.24 44.72
CA SER A 377 30.44 13.06 44.49
C SER A 377 31.35 13.18 45.72
N PHE A 378 31.11 12.42 46.80
CA PHE A 378 31.82 12.61 48.08
C PHE A 378 32.73 11.45 48.51
N TYR A 379 32.92 10.40 47.70
CA TYR A 379 33.73 9.23 48.08
C TYR A 379 34.95 8.99 47.17
N LEU A 380 35.70 10.06 46.88
CA LEU A 380 37.10 9.97 46.48
C LEU A 380 37.96 10.84 47.39
N ALA A 381 37.96 10.54 48.69
CA ALA A 381 38.96 11.01 49.64
C ALA A 381 38.78 10.33 51.01
N HIS A 382 39.69 9.43 51.35
CA HIS A 382 40.04 8.99 52.72
C HIS A 382 39.03 8.13 53.51
N GLY A 383 39.45 6.91 53.88
CA GLY A 383 38.87 6.19 55.03
C GLY A 383 38.93 4.65 54.96
N LYS A 384 39.67 4.05 55.90
CA LYS A 384 39.73 2.60 56.21
C LYS A 384 38.35 2.01 56.60
N PRO A 385 38.19 0.68 56.63
CA PRO A 385 36.88 0.02 56.59
C PRO A 385 36.21 -0.04 57.98
N SER A 386 34.90 0.20 58.05
CA SER A 386 34.11 -0.27 59.18
C SER A 386 32.63 -0.51 58.85
N THR A 387 32.19 -1.72 59.24
CA THR A 387 30.85 -2.16 59.70
C THR A 387 29.65 -2.26 58.74
N ARG A 388 29.27 -3.53 58.52
CA ARG A 388 27.91 -4.13 58.38
C ARG A 388 26.80 -3.25 57.79
N MET A 389 26.40 -3.57 56.55
CA MET A 389 25.08 -3.23 56.00
C MET A 389 24.26 -4.48 55.66
N ASN A 390 22.95 -4.38 55.90
CA ASN A 390 21.93 -5.44 55.89
C ASN A 390 21.75 -6.19 54.55
N ALA A 391 21.75 -7.52 54.63
CA ALA A 391 21.67 -8.50 53.53
C ALA A 391 20.30 -8.81 52.84
N PRO A 392 19.09 -8.31 53.21
CA PRO A 392 17.85 -8.79 52.57
C PRO A 392 17.57 -8.21 51.16
N LYS A 393 17.90 -6.94 50.91
CA LYS A 393 17.51 -6.24 49.66
C LYS A 393 18.29 -6.72 48.42
N TYR A 394 19.54 -7.13 48.58
CA TYR A 394 20.36 -7.63 47.46
C TYR A 394 19.84 -8.97 46.91
N SER A 395 19.28 -9.83 47.77
CA SER A 395 18.78 -11.16 47.38
C SER A 395 17.54 -11.09 46.47
N ALA A 396 16.63 -10.15 46.72
CA ALA A 396 15.41 -10.00 45.92
C ALA A 396 15.68 -9.45 44.52
N THR A 397 16.56 -8.45 44.40
CA THR A 397 16.96 -7.87 43.11
C THR A 397 17.72 -8.88 42.26
N LEU A 398 18.61 -9.67 42.88
CA LEU A 398 19.32 -10.74 42.16
C LEU A 398 18.36 -11.80 41.61
N LYS A 399 17.37 -12.22 42.41
CA LYS A 399 16.32 -13.16 41.96
C LYS A 399 15.49 -12.61 40.80
N ALA A 400 15.10 -11.34 40.86
CA ALA A 400 14.35 -10.69 39.78
C ALA A 400 15.18 -10.61 38.48
N LEU A 401 16.48 -10.35 38.59
CA LEU A 401 17.39 -10.32 37.45
C LEU A 401 17.54 -11.71 36.80
N HIS A 402 17.71 -12.76 37.61
CA HIS A 402 17.77 -14.14 37.11
C HIS A 402 16.49 -14.56 36.38
N ALA A 403 15.31 -14.26 36.95
CA ALA A 403 14.03 -14.55 36.30
C ALA A 403 13.87 -13.80 34.96
N SER A 404 14.33 -12.54 34.90
CA SER A 404 14.31 -11.77 33.65
C SER A 404 15.26 -12.35 32.59
N ASN A 405 16.43 -12.85 33.00
CA ASN A 405 17.38 -13.49 32.09
C ASN A 405 16.83 -14.81 31.52
N GLU A 406 16.22 -15.66 32.35
CA GLU A 406 15.57 -16.90 31.88
C GLU A 406 14.44 -16.62 30.87
N LEU A 407 13.64 -15.57 31.10
CA LEU A 407 12.60 -15.15 30.16
C LEU A 407 13.18 -14.68 28.82
N LEU A 408 14.29 -13.93 28.85
CA LEU A 408 14.98 -13.47 27.65
C LEU A 408 15.60 -14.63 26.87
N GLU A 409 16.22 -15.59 27.55
CA GLU A 409 16.73 -16.81 26.91
C GLU A 409 15.62 -17.67 26.29
N GLY A 410 14.44 -17.72 26.91
CA GLY A 410 13.25 -18.35 26.35
C GLY A 410 12.76 -17.66 25.07
N LYS A 411 12.73 -16.31 25.06
CA LYS A 411 12.37 -15.53 23.86
C LYS A 411 13.41 -15.69 22.74
N ALA A 412 14.70 -15.69 23.07
CA ALA A 412 15.78 -15.92 22.11
C ALA A 412 15.68 -17.30 21.45
N ARG A 413 15.41 -18.35 22.23
CA ARG A 413 15.16 -19.71 21.70
C ARG A 413 13.95 -19.77 20.78
N LYS A 414 12.85 -19.09 21.13
CA LYS A 414 11.65 -19.03 20.29
C LYS A 414 11.88 -18.29 18.97
N LEU A 415 12.65 -17.20 19.01
CA LEU A 415 13.08 -16.47 17.80
C LEU A 415 13.93 -17.35 16.89
N SER A 416 14.91 -18.06 17.45
CA SER A 416 15.77 -18.98 16.69
C SER A 416 14.95 -20.09 16.01
N ASN A 417 13.99 -20.70 16.70
CA ASN A 417 13.10 -21.72 16.11
C ASN A 417 12.23 -21.15 14.99
N ASN A 418 11.70 -19.92 15.15
CA ASN A 418 10.92 -19.26 14.12
C ASN A 418 11.75 -18.96 12.87
N THR A 419 13.02 -18.58 13.02
CA THR A 419 13.93 -18.36 11.89
C THR A 419 14.12 -19.63 11.06
N VAL A 420 14.30 -20.78 11.71
CA VAL A 420 14.43 -22.08 11.02
C VAL A 420 13.15 -22.46 10.25
N LEU A 421 11.98 -22.19 10.83
CA LEU A 421 10.69 -22.43 10.14
C LEU A 421 10.51 -21.52 8.93
N LEU A 422 10.89 -20.25 9.05
CA LEU A 422 10.88 -19.28 7.95
C LEU A 422 11.81 -19.71 6.80
N GLU A 423 13.01 -20.19 7.10
CA GLU A 423 13.93 -20.71 6.08
C GLU A 423 13.33 -21.91 5.32
N LEU A 424 12.67 -22.83 6.03
CA LEU A 424 11.97 -23.97 5.44
C LEU A 424 10.82 -23.54 4.53
N ASP A 425 10.03 -22.54 4.94
CA ASP A 425 8.92 -22.05 4.15
C ASP A 425 9.38 -21.25 2.91
N VAL A 426 10.48 -20.51 3.02
CA VAL A 426 11.14 -19.88 1.85
C VAL A 426 11.61 -20.95 0.86
N MET A 427 12.21 -22.04 1.34
CA MET A 427 12.60 -23.16 0.47
C MET A 427 11.39 -23.81 -0.23
N LYS A 428 10.27 -24.01 0.47
CA LYS A 428 9.03 -24.53 -0.13
C LYS A 428 8.48 -23.58 -1.19
N ALA A 429 8.43 -22.28 -0.89
CA ALA A 429 7.98 -21.26 -1.83
C ALA A 429 8.84 -21.24 -3.10
N GLN A 430 10.17 -21.34 -2.96
CA GLN A 430 11.08 -21.44 -4.11
C GLN A 430 10.84 -22.71 -4.95
N ARG A 431 10.50 -23.85 -4.34
CA ARG A 431 10.11 -25.07 -5.08
C ARG A 431 8.79 -24.89 -5.82
N HIS A 432 7.78 -24.29 -5.20
CA HIS A 432 6.49 -24.00 -5.86
C HIS A 432 6.66 -23.02 -7.01
N ILE A 433 7.47 -21.97 -6.85
CA ILE A 433 7.79 -21.03 -7.92
C ILE A 433 8.44 -21.77 -9.09
N LYS A 434 9.40 -22.68 -8.85
CA LYS A 434 10.02 -23.49 -9.91
C LYS A 434 9.00 -24.40 -10.61
N ALA A 435 8.05 -24.99 -9.89
CA ALA A 435 7.00 -25.83 -10.47
C ALA A 435 6.07 -25.04 -11.40
N VAL A 436 5.61 -23.86 -10.95
CA VAL A 436 4.74 -22.96 -11.74
C VAL A 436 5.44 -22.47 -13.02
N HIS A 437 6.74 -22.17 -12.95
CA HIS A 437 7.52 -21.79 -14.13
C HIS A 437 7.68 -22.93 -15.15
N GLY A 438 7.64 -24.20 -14.70
CA GLY A 438 7.68 -25.36 -15.59
C GLY A 438 6.41 -25.49 -16.44
N GLU A 439 5.23 -25.29 -15.85
CA GLU A 439 3.94 -25.33 -16.55
C GLU A 439 3.79 -24.15 -17.53
N LEU A 440 4.21 -22.95 -17.13
CA LEU A 440 4.17 -21.76 -18.00
C LEU A 440 5.12 -21.86 -19.18
N LEU A 441 6.28 -22.50 -19.02
CA LEU A 441 7.25 -22.68 -20.09
C LEU A 441 6.68 -23.51 -21.25
N MET A 442 5.90 -24.56 -20.95
CA MET A 442 5.26 -25.38 -21.98
C MET A 442 4.27 -24.56 -22.82
N THR A 443 3.46 -23.73 -22.16
CA THR A 443 2.53 -22.81 -22.84
C THR A 443 3.27 -21.80 -23.72
N TRP A 444 4.34 -21.19 -23.22
CA TRP A 444 5.13 -20.23 -24.00
C TRP A 444 5.79 -20.85 -25.23
N GLN A 445 6.34 -22.06 -25.08
CA GLN A 445 6.92 -22.81 -26.19
C GLN A 445 5.86 -23.22 -27.22
N ALA A 446 4.68 -23.63 -26.76
CA ALA A 446 3.57 -23.97 -27.64
C ALA A 446 3.13 -22.74 -28.46
N ASP A 447 3.00 -21.58 -27.82
CA ASP A 447 2.54 -20.36 -28.49
C ASP A 447 3.54 -19.86 -29.53
N ILE A 448 4.83 -19.75 -29.18
CA ILE A 448 5.83 -19.25 -30.15
C ILE A 448 6.01 -20.21 -31.33
N LEU A 449 5.91 -21.53 -31.13
CA LEU A 449 5.95 -22.49 -32.23
C LEU A 449 4.66 -22.47 -33.06
N THR A 450 3.51 -22.21 -32.45
CA THR A 450 2.27 -21.93 -33.19
C THR A 450 2.46 -20.77 -34.15
N ARG A 451 3.01 -19.66 -33.64
CA ARG A 451 3.29 -18.46 -34.43
C ARG A 451 4.32 -18.72 -35.52
N LEU A 452 5.33 -19.54 -35.26
CA LEU A 452 6.27 -19.97 -36.29
C LEU A 452 5.58 -20.73 -37.42
N VAL A 453 4.66 -21.65 -37.10
CA VAL A 453 3.86 -22.37 -38.11
C VAL A 453 3.03 -21.40 -38.95
N GLU A 454 2.33 -20.46 -38.31
CA GLU A 454 1.54 -19.43 -39.01
C GLU A 454 2.40 -18.62 -39.99
N VAL A 455 3.53 -18.07 -39.51
CA VAL A 455 4.42 -17.25 -40.32
C VAL A 455 5.01 -18.03 -41.49
N VAL A 456 5.33 -19.32 -41.29
CA VAL A 456 5.82 -20.17 -42.39
C VAL A 456 4.76 -20.35 -43.47
N TYR A 457 3.51 -20.59 -43.08
CA TYR A 457 2.41 -20.77 -44.02
C TYR A 457 2.05 -19.47 -44.74
N GLU A 458 1.93 -18.36 -44.00
CA GLU A 458 1.64 -17.03 -44.54
C GLU A 458 2.70 -16.61 -45.58
N ARG A 459 3.98 -16.63 -45.20
CA ARG A 459 5.07 -16.17 -46.09
C ARG A 459 5.38 -17.15 -47.22
N SER A 460 4.93 -18.40 -47.12
CA SER A 460 5.06 -19.37 -48.22
C SER A 460 3.85 -19.39 -49.16
N GLY A 461 2.80 -18.61 -48.86
CA GLY A 461 1.54 -18.62 -49.62
C GLY A 461 0.78 -19.95 -49.49
N TRP A 462 1.00 -20.70 -48.41
CA TRP A 462 0.37 -21.99 -48.18
C TRP A 462 -0.94 -21.85 -47.42
N LYS A 463 -1.92 -22.70 -47.74
CA LYS A 463 -3.14 -22.83 -46.94
C LYS A 463 -2.95 -23.86 -45.84
N MET A 464 -3.49 -23.58 -44.66
CA MET A 464 -3.48 -24.54 -43.54
C MET A 464 -4.29 -25.79 -43.93
N PRO A 465 -4.00 -26.96 -43.31
CA PRO A 465 -4.84 -28.15 -43.48
C PRO A 465 -6.33 -27.80 -43.26
N GLY A 466 -7.18 -28.14 -44.24
CA GLY A 466 -8.58 -27.70 -44.27
C GLY A 466 -8.86 -26.51 -45.20
N GLY A 467 -7.84 -25.95 -45.88
CA GLY A 467 -8.02 -24.89 -46.88
C GLY A 467 -8.19 -23.48 -46.31
N ILE A 468 -7.93 -23.33 -45.01
CA ILE A 468 -8.15 -22.12 -44.22
C ILE A 468 -6.89 -21.25 -44.24
N THR A 469 -7.07 -19.92 -44.17
CA THR A 469 -5.95 -18.97 -44.02
C THR A 469 -5.37 -19.10 -42.61
N ALA A 470 -4.05 -18.89 -42.46
CA ALA A 470 -3.48 -18.80 -41.13
C ALA A 470 -4.23 -17.73 -40.30
N ARG A 471 -4.47 -18.02 -39.02
CA ARG A 471 -5.20 -17.15 -38.05
C ARG A 471 -6.71 -17.00 -38.24
N SER A 472 -7.32 -17.53 -39.31
CA SER A 472 -8.78 -17.47 -39.50
C SER A 472 -9.47 -18.73 -38.95
N HIS A 473 -9.41 -18.94 -37.63
CA HIS A 473 -10.01 -20.11 -36.96
C HIS A 473 -10.95 -19.74 -35.78
N GLU A 474 -11.43 -18.49 -35.74
CA GLU A 474 -12.44 -18.05 -34.77
C GLU A 474 -13.73 -18.89 -34.92
N GLY A 475 -14.25 -19.41 -33.80
CA GLY A 475 -15.46 -20.24 -33.78
C GLY A 475 -15.26 -21.73 -34.10
N MET A 476 -14.02 -22.18 -34.35
CA MET A 476 -13.72 -23.61 -34.54
C MET A 476 -13.51 -24.34 -33.21
N ASP A 477 -13.91 -25.62 -33.19
CA ASP A 477 -13.65 -26.53 -32.07
C ASP A 477 -12.15 -26.69 -31.77
N GLU A 478 -11.77 -26.61 -30.49
CA GLU A 478 -10.37 -26.56 -30.05
C GLU A 478 -9.58 -27.84 -30.40
N ALA A 479 -10.24 -29.00 -30.40
CA ALA A 479 -9.60 -30.26 -30.81
C ALA A 479 -9.30 -30.26 -32.32
N LYS A 480 -10.21 -29.69 -33.14
CA LYS A 480 -9.96 -29.50 -34.58
C LYS A 480 -8.83 -28.52 -34.85
N VAL A 481 -8.78 -27.40 -34.13
CA VAL A 481 -7.69 -26.41 -34.26
C VAL A 481 -6.35 -27.05 -33.88
N THR A 482 -6.32 -27.80 -32.79
CA THR A 482 -5.11 -28.52 -32.33
C THR A 482 -4.62 -29.54 -33.37
N LEU A 483 -5.52 -30.32 -33.96
CA LEU A 483 -5.18 -31.28 -35.02
C LEU A 483 -4.66 -30.58 -36.29
N MET A 484 -5.25 -29.43 -36.65
CA MET A 484 -4.82 -28.62 -37.79
C MET A 484 -3.38 -28.15 -37.61
N TYR A 485 -3.04 -27.53 -36.47
CA TYR A 485 -1.68 -27.04 -36.21
C TYR A 485 -0.66 -28.17 -36.10
N ARG A 486 -1.03 -29.30 -35.49
CA ARG A 486 -0.19 -30.51 -35.46
C ARG A 486 0.15 -31.00 -36.87
N THR A 487 -0.87 -31.08 -37.73
CA THR A 487 -0.72 -31.53 -39.12
C THR A 487 0.11 -30.53 -39.94
N ALA A 488 -0.10 -29.23 -39.71
CA ALA A 488 0.64 -28.16 -40.38
C ALA A 488 2.14 -28.19 -40.03
N ALA A 489 2.47 -28.30 -38.73
CA ALA A 489 3.84 -28.37 -38.26
C ALA A 489 4.62 -29.54 -38.90
N ARG A 490 4.00 -30.72 -39.02
CA ARG A 490 4.62 -31.92 -39.65
C ARG A 490 4.91 -31.75 -41.14
N LYS A 491 4.19 -30.87 -41.84
CA LYS A 491 4.41 -30.60 -43.27
C LYS A 491 5.57 -29.64 -43.55
N ILE A 492 6.06 -28.92 -42.53
CA ILE A 492 7.17 -27.98 -42.68
C ILE A 492 8.48 -28.77 -42.79
N LYS A 493 9.14 -28.69 -43.94
CA LYS A 493 10.43 -29.35 -44.18
C LYS A 493 11.60 -28.54 -43.61
N LYS A 494 12.67 -29.23 -43.21
CA LYS A 494 13.93 -28.63 -42.74
C LYS A 494 14.49 -27.62 -43.75
N GLU A 495 14.41 -27.93 -45.04
CA GLU A 495 14.89 -27.06 -46.13
C GLU A 495 14.10 -25.76 -46.20
N THR A 496 12.79 -25.78 -45.90
CA THR A 496 11.94 -24.59 -45.87
C THR A 496 12.43 -23.61 -44.81
N LEU A 497 12.64 -24.09 -43.58
CA LEU A 497 13.11 -23.26 -42.46
C LEU A 497 14.52 -22.70 -42.72
N ARG A 498 15.42 -23.53 -43.27
CA ARG A 498 16.80 -23.12 -43.55
C ARG A 498 16.87 -22.10 -44.69
N ARG A 499 16.23 -22.39 -45.84
CA ARG A 499 16.38 -21.57 -47.06
C ARG A 499 15.54 -20.29 -47.06
N ARG A 500 14.33 -20.34 -46.50
CA ARG A 500 13.39 -19.19 -46.54
C ARG A 500 13.41 -18.34 -45.27
N PHE A 501 13.72 -18.92 -44.12
CA PHE A 501 13.62 -18.25 -42.82
C PHE A 501 14.95 -18.13 -42.09
N ASN A 502 16.04 -18.64 -42.67
CA ASN A 502 17.39 -18.62 -42.09
C ASN A 502 17.44 -19.17 -40.65
N LEU A 503 16.66 -20.24 -40.40
CA LEU A 503 16.60 -20.94 -39.12
C LEU A 503 17.47 -22.21 -39.17
N SER A 504 18.23 -22.46 -38.10
CA SER A 504 19.05 -23.66 -37.97
C SER A 504 18.22 -24.94 -37.85
N VAL A 505 18.87 -26.10 -37.96
CA VAL A 505 18.21 -27.41 -37.80
C VAL A 505 17.53 -27.59 -36.43
N GLN A 506 17.98 -26.86 -35.40
CA GLN A 506 17.42 -26.98 -34.05
C GLN A 506 15.94 -26.54 -33.98
N TYR A 507 15.53 -25.56 -34.80
CA TYR A 507 14.12 -25.13 -34.88
C TYR A 507 13.25 -26.14 -35.61
N TYR A 508 13.81 -26.86 -36.58
CA TYR A 508 13.12 -27.99 -37.21
C TYR A 508 12.87 -29.10 -36.19
N LEU A 509 13.87 -29.45 -35.37
CA LEU A 509 13.71 -30.46 -34.32
C LEU A 509 12.69 -30.03 -33.26
N ALA A 510 12.67 -28.75 -32.89
CA ALA A 510 11.64 -28.21 -32.00
C ALA A 510 10.22 -28.33 -32.60
N LEU A 511 10.07 -28.06 -33.90
CA LEU A 511 8.79 -28.27 -34.60
C LEU A 511 8.38 -29.73 -34.72
N GLN A 512 9.33 -30.68 -34.80
CA GLN A 512 9.00 -32.11 -34.79
C GLN A 512 8.44 -32.58 -33.44
N ARG A 513 8.81 -31.91 -32.34
CA ARG A 513 8.32 -32.19 -30.98
C ARG A 513 7.13 -31.32 -30.58
N TYR A 514 6.63 -30.50 -31.50
CA TYR A 514 5.54 -29.57 -31.22
C TYR A 514 4.23 -30.29 -30.85
N ASP A 515 4.05 -31.54 -31.30
CA ASP A 515 2.88 -32.34 -30.94
C ASP A 515 2.81 -32.71 -29.46
N GLU A 516 3.94 -32.74 -28.75
CA GLU A 516 4.03 -32.92 -27.30
C GLU A 516 3.41 -31.74 -26.54
N ILE A 517 3.41 -30.53 -27.13
CA ILE A 517 3.05 -29.29 -26.42
C ILE A 517 1.89 -28.49 -27.03
N VAL A 518 1.42 -28.84 -28.23
CA VAL A 518 0.37 -28.10 -28.97
C VAL A 518 -0.97 -27.96 -28.23
N CYS A 519 -1.24 -28.81 -27.24
CA CYS A 519 -2.44 -28.71 -26.39
C CYS A 519 -2.33 -27.64 -25.29
N PHE A 520 -1.13 -27.12 -25.01
CA PHE A 520 -0.90 -26.09 -23.98
C PHE A 520 -0.95 -24.66 -24.52
N ARG A 521 -1.37 -24.47 -25.78
CA ARG A 521 -1.47 -23.15 -26.40
C ARG A 521 -2.41 -22.24 -25.61
N SER A 522 -2.05 -20.98 -25.49
CA SER A 522 -2.88 -19.98 -24.83
C SER A 522 -4.05 -19.56 -25.72
N THR A 523 -5.19 -19.28 -25.09
CA THR A 523 -6.32 -18.60 -25.71
C THR A 523 -6.06 -17.11 -25.95
N ASN A 524 -4.99 -16.54 -25.35
CA ASN A 524 -4.56 -15.16 -25.55
C ASN A 524 -3.04 -15.08 -25.85
N PRO A 525 -2.65 -15.17 -27.13
CA PRO A 525 -1.24 -15.19 -27.56
C PRO A 525 -0.44 -13.93 -27.22
N PHE A 526 -1.11 -12.78 -27.06
CA PHE A 526 -0.44 -11.53 -26.72
C PHE A 526 0.02 -11.50 -25.25
N ARG A 527 -0.78 -12.10 -24.37
CA ARG A 527 -0.44 -12.20 -22.94
C ARG A 527 0.72 -13.17 -22.71
N SER A 528 0.81 -14.24 -23.49
CA SER A 528 1.89 -15.22 -23.40
C SER A 528 3.22 -14.68 -23.96
N GLU A 529 3.20 -13.99 -25.10
CA GLU A 529 4.35 -13.28 -25.69
C GLU A 529 5.08 -12.40 -24.66
N CYS A 530 4.33 -11.50 -24.03
CA CYS A 530 4.80 -10.56 -23.02
C CYS A 530 5.47 -11.24 -21.82
N THR A 531 4.83 -12.28 -21.28
CA THR A 531 5.36 -13.03 -20.14
C THR A 531 6.59 -13.87 -20.50
N PHE A 532 6.63 -14.41 -21.72
CA PHE A 532 7.76 -15.20 -22.19
C PHE A 532 8.99 -14.32 -22.43
N ALA A 533 8.82 -13.10 -22.96
CA ALA A 533 9.89 -12.14 -23.16
C ALA A 533 10.61 -11.80 -21.83
N ARG A 534 9.85 -11.45 -20.78
CA ARG A 534 10.37 -11.19 -19.43
C ARG A 534 11.12 -12.39 -18.86
N TRP A 535 10.56 -13.58 -19.01
CA TRP A 535 11.22 -14.78 -18.54
C TRP A 535 12.54 -15.03 -19.27
N LEU A 536 12.59 -14.87 -20.59
CA LEU A 536 13.81 -14.99 -21.37
C LEU A 536 14.87 -13.97 -20.93
N MET A 537 14.48 -12.73 -20.65
CA MET A 537 15.40 -11.72 -20.10
C MET A 537 16.00 -12.13 -18.75
N SER A 538 15.20 -12.72 -17.85
CA SER A 538 15.74 -13.29 -16.60
C SER A 538 16.73 -14.45 -16.83
N GLN A 539 16.60 -15.19 -17.94
CA GLN A 539 17.55 -16.24 -18.31
C GLN A 539 18.81 -15.68 -19.00
N LYS A 540 18.73 -14.49 -19.62
CA LYS A 540 19.87 -13.76 -20.20
C LYS A 540 20.83 -13.27 -19.10
N GLU A 541 20.26 -12.80 -17.99
CA GLU A 541 21.01 -12.35 -16.80
C GLU A 541 21.68 -13.51 -16.05
N ASN A 542 21.13 -14.72 -16.19
CA ASN A 542 21.68 -15.93 -15.60
C ASN A 542 22.64 -16.64 -16.58
N HIS A 543 23.93 -16.32 -16.51
CA HIS A 543 24.99 -16.79 -17.42
C HIS A 543 25.02 -18.31 -17.69
N ALA A 544 24.47 -19.15 -16.80
CA ALA A 544 24.36 -20.60 -17.00
C ALA A 544 23.33 -21.04 -18.05
N ARG A 545 22.45 -20.14 -18.54
CA ARG A 545 21.33 -20.47 -19.44
C ARG A 545 21.23 -19.59 -20.69
N THR A 546 22.29 -18.87 -21.03
CA THR A 546 22.36 -18.00 -22.22
C THR A 546 22.02 -18.72 -23.54
N GLY A 547 22.33 -20.02 -23.65
CA GLY A 547 21.97 -20.81 -24.83
C GLY A 547 20.46 -20.91 -25.09
N LEU A 548 19.67 -20.99 -24.02
CA LEU A 548 18.20 -21.06 -24.10
C LEU A 548 17.61 -19.70 -24.50
N PHE A 549 18.18 -18.61 -23.97
CA PHE A 549 17.85 -17.25 -24.41
C PHE A 549 18.10 -17.09 -25.91
N ASN A 550 19.32 -17.39 -26.37
CA ASN A 550 19.71 -17.22 -27.77
C ASN A 550 18.84 -18.03 -28.74
N PHE A 551 18.41 -19.23 -28.35
CA PHE A 551 17.52 -20.07 -29.15
C PHE A 551 16.15 -19.41 -29.33
N TRP A 552 15.46 -19.05 -28.24
CA TRP A 552 14.10 -18.53 -28.35
C TRP A 552 14.07 -17.08 -28.84
N ALA A 553 15.01 -16.23 -28.42
CA ALA A 553 15.08 -14.83 -28.81
C ALA A 553 15.19 -14.63 -30.33
N ARG A 554 15.80 -15.60 -31.04
CA ARG A 554 15.90 -15.55 -32.50
C ARG A 554 14.55 -15.67 -33.20
N LEU A 555 13.56 -16.32 -32.59
CA LEU A 555 12.22 -16.48 -33.16
C LEU A 555 11.34 -15.24 -32.96
N PHE A 556 11.66 -14.37 -31.99
CA PHE A 556 10.80 -13.25 -31.62
C PHE A 556 10.53 -12.27 -32.78
N PRO A 557 11.57 -11.74 -33.47
CA PRO A 557 11.35 -10.83 -34.59
C PRO A 557 10.59 -11.49 -35.74
N LEU A 558 10.76 -12.80 -35.91
CA LEU A 558 10.09 -13.56 -36.96
C LEU A 558 8.61 -13.79 -36.65
N CYS A 559 8.29 -14.18 -35.41
CA CYS A 559 6.97 -14.63 -34.99
C CYS A 559 6.05 -13.50 -34.52
N TYR A 560 6.64 -12.47 -33.91
CA TYR A 560 5.91 -11.36 -33.27
C TYR A 560 6.20 -10.00 -33.91
N GLY A 561 7.20 -9.92 -34.80
CA GLY A 561 7.58 -8.67 -35.46
C GLY A 561 8.39 -7.71 -34.57
N ARG A 562 8.82 -8.17 -33.39
CA ARG A 562 9.60 -7.41 -32.40
C ARG A 562 10.65 -8.28 -31.75
N THR A 563 11.71 -7.68 -31.23
CA THR A 563 12.74 -8.34 -30.42
C THR A 563 12.23 -8.66 -29.01
N VAL A 564 12.96 -9.52 -28.28
CA VAL A 564 12.66 -9.82 -26.87
C VAL A 564 12.75 -8.56 -26.01
N ASP A 565 13.75 -7.71 -26.26
CA ASP A 565 13.96 -6.47 -25.52
C ASP A 565 12.78 -5.49 -25.78
N GLU A 566 12.41 -5.23 -27.05
CA GLU A 566 11.25 -4.40 -27.42
C GLU A 566 9.93 -4.92 -26.83
N THR A 567 9.73 -6.25 -26.84
CA THR A 567 8.53 -6.88 -26.29
C THR A 567 8.46 -6.74 -24.77
N THR A 568 9.60 -6.75 -24.09
CA THR A 568 9.68 -6.56 -22.64
C THR A 568 9.35 -5.12 -22.24
N GLU A 569 9.71 -4.15 -23.08
CA GLU A 569 9.44 -2.71 -22.88
C GLU A 569 7.97 -2.30 -23.11
N MET A 570 7.15 -3.15 -23.74
CA MET A 570 5.73 -2.87 -24.03
C MET A 570 4.79 -3.01 -22.82
N LEU A 571 5.30 -3.49 -21.69
CA LEU A 571 4.55 -3.66 -20.44
C LEU A 571 5.10 -2.73 -19.36
#